data_AF-A0A352AA90-F1
#
_entry.id   AF-A0A352AA90-F1
#
_cell.length_a   1.000
_cell.length_b   1.000
_cell.length_c   1.000
_cell.angle_alpha   90.00
_cell.angle_beta   90.00
_cell.angle_gamma   90.00
#
_symmetry.space_group_name_H-M   'P 1'
#
loop_
_entity.id
_entity.type
_entity.pdbx_description
1 polymer ?
#
loop_
_entity_poly.entity_id
_entity_poly.type
_entity_poly.pdbx_seq_one_letter_code
_entity_poly.pdbx_strand_id
1 'polypeptide(L)' 'MTKNDRLKLFEVGKLSLGQAAKLAGYSKPTFIEIISKLGVPVIDYPAEELQQEINF' A
#
# COMPACT_ATOMS: atom_id res chain seq x y z
N MET A 1 1.91 -5.02 -19.32
CA MET A 1 1.92 -4.59 -17.90
C MET A 1 1.62 -5.80 -17.04
N THR A 2 2.58 -6.25 -16.23
CA THR A 2 2.53 -7.45 -15.39
C THR A 2 2.02 -7.13 -13.98
N LYS A 3 1.75 -8.16 -13.17
CA LYS A 3 1.31 -8.01 -11.77
C LYS A 3 2.23 -7.13 -10.94
N ASN A 4 3.54 -7.23 -11.18
CA ASN A 4 4.59 -6.53 -10.44
C ASN A 4 4.74 -5.05 -10.81
N ASP A 5 4.34 -4.65 -12.02
CA ASP A 5 4.44 -3.25 -12.46
C ASP A 5 3.54 -2.32 -11.62
N ARG A 6 2.39 -2.84 -11.17
CA ARG A 6 1.40 -2.09 -10.37
C ARG A 6 1.88 -1.85 -8.94
N LEU A 7 2.66 -2.79 -8.40
CA LEU A 7 3.32 -2.63 -7.10
C LEU A 7 4.33 -1.49 -7.16
N LYS A 8 5.20 -1.50 -8.18
CA LYS A 8 6.19 -0.44 -8.38
C LYS A 8 5.55 0.93 -8.54
N LEU A 9 4.44 1.02 -9.28
CA LEU A 9 3.70 2.27 -9.45
C LEU A 9 3.02 2.74 -8.16
N PHE A 10 2.61 1.83 -7.28
CA PHE A 10 2.16 2.16 -5.94
C PHE A 10 3.32 2.66 -5.06
N GLU A 11 4.44 1.95 -5.05
CA GLU A 11 5.65 2.32 -4.29
C GLU A 11 6.20 3.69 -4.66
N VAL A 12 6.18 4.06 -5.95
CA VAL A 12 6.62 5.39 -6.41
C VAL A 12 5.54 6.47 -6.31
N GLY A 13 4.42 6.19 -5.64
CA GLY A 13 3.31 7.13 -5.42
C GLY A 13 2.54 7.52 -6.68
N LYS A 14 2.72 6.81 -7.81
CA LYS A 14 2.02 7.08 -9.08
C LYS A 14 0.59 6.56 -9.09
N LEU A 15 0.31 5.54 -8.28
CA LEU A 15 -1.03 5.00 -8.08
C LEU A 15 -1.36 5.01 -6.59
N SER A 16 -2.55 5.45 -6.24
CA SER A 16 -3.12 5.19 -4.91
C SER A 16 -3.31 3.69 -4.69
N LEU A 17 -3.39 3.27 -3.42
CA LEU A 17 -3.70 1.90 -3.02
C LEU A 17 -4.93 1.33 -3.74
N GLY A 18 -5.99 2.13 -3.85
CA GLY A 18 -7.22 1.73 -4.53
C GLY A 18 -7.07 1.56 -6.04
N GLN A 19 -6.30 2.43 -6.70
CA GLN A 19 -6.02 2.31 -8.13
C GLN A 19 -5.11 1.12 -8.42
N ALA A 20 -4.08 0.92 -7.61
CA ALA A 20 -3.17 -0.22 -7.72
C ALA A 20 -3.92 -1.55 -7.50
N ALA A 21 -4.77 -1.64 -6.47
CA ALA A 21 -5.61 -2.81 -6.19
C ALA A 21 -6.58 -3.13 -7.34
N LYS A 22 -7.30 -2.11 -7.83
CA LYS A 22 -8.24 -2.25 -8.96
C LYS A 22 -7.53 -2.71 -10.22
N LEU A 23 -6.42 -2.06 -10.57
CA LEU A 23 -5.60 -2.47 -11.70
C LEU A 23 -5.06 -3.87 -11.48
N ALA A 24 -4.82 -4.28 -10.22
CA ALA A 24 -4.32 -5.60 -9.86
C ALA A 24 -5.33 -6.75 -9.94
N GLY A 25 -6.62 -6.42 -10.07
CA GLY A 25 -7.70 -7.40 -10.01
C GLY A 25 -7.96 -7.90 -8.59
N TYR A 26 -7.60 -7.10 -7.58
CA TYR A 26 -7.76 -7.44 -6.17
C TYR A 26 -8.67 -6.44 -5.46
N SER A 27 -9.35 -6.92 -4.42
CA SER A 27 -9.97 -6.02 -3.45
C SER A 27 -8.88 -5.23 -2.70
N LYS A 28 -9.21 -4.07 -2.12
CA LYS A 28 -8.25 -3.29 -1.33
C LYS A 28 -7.63 -4.12 -0.19
N PRO A 29 -8.40 -4.86 0.64
CA PRO A 29 -7.83 -5.70 1.70
C PRO A 29 -6.89 -6.80 1.18
N THR A 30 -7.28 -7.48 0.10
CA THR A 30 -6.44 -8.53 -0.52
C THR A 30 -5.13 -7.93 -1.05
N PHE A 31 -5.19 -6.74 -1.64
CA PHE A 31 -4.00 -6.06 -2.15
C PHE A 31 -3.07 -5.67 -1.00
N ILE A 32 -3.60 -5.11 0.10
CA ILE A 32 -2.85 -4.82 1.33
C ILE A 32 -2.10 -6.07 1.83
N GLU A 33 -2.78 -7.21 1.93
CA GLU A 33 -2.15 -8.44 2.43
C GLU A 33 -0.99 -8.92 1.54
N ILE A 34 -1.16 -8.81 0.22
CA ILE A 34 -0.12 -9.17 -0.76
C ILE A 34 1.11 -8.27 -0.61
N ILE A 35 0.91 -6.95 -0.54
CA ILE A 35 2.02 -6.00 -0.49
C ILE A 35 2.73 -6.00 0.87
N SER A 36 2.00 -6.24 1.97
CA SER A 36 2.58 -6.44 3.31
C SER A 36 3.51 -7.67 3.34
N LYS A 37 3.11 -8.77 2.69
CA LYS A 37 3.96 -9.97 2.55
C LYS A 37 5.22 -9.73 1.71
N LEU A 38 5.21 -8.71 0.86
CA LEU A 38 6.35 -8.29 0.04
C LEU A 38 7.20 -7.21 0.73
N GLY A 39 6.87 -6.82 1.97
CA GLY A 39 7.60 -5.81 2.73
C GLY A 39 7.32 -4.37 2.31
N VAL A 40 6.25 -4.13 1.55
CA VAL A 40 5.87 -2.78 1.11
C VAL A 40 4.99 -2.15 2.19
N PRO A 41 5.42 -1.05 2.83
CA PRO A 41 4.60 -0.35 3.81
C PRO A 41 3.33 0.18 3.16
N VAL A 42 2.19 -0.14 3.76
CA VAL A 42 0.84 0.21 3.27
C VAL A 42 0.45 1.62 3.69
N ILE A 43 1.02 2.07 4.81
CA ILE A 43 0.77 3.36 5.41
C ILE A 43 2.13 4.03 5.53
N ASP A 44 2.31 5.12 4.79
CA ASP A 44 3.34 6.10 5.06
C ASP A 44 2.84 6.88 6.28
N TYR A 45 2.91 6.27 7.47
CA TYR A 45 2.72 7.03 8.71
C TYR A 45 3.97 7.90 8.80
N PRO A 46 3.86 9.23 8.67
CA PRO A 46 4.91 10.08 9.19
C PRO A 46 5.11 9.64 10.65
N ALA A 47 6.35 9.41 11.07
CA ALA A 47 6.63 8.94 12.44
C ALA A 47 5.99 9.88 13.49
N GLU A 48 5.71 11.14 13.11
CA GLU A 48 4.99 12.12 13.91
C GLU A 48 3.51 11.77 14.20
N GLU A 49 2.81 11.06 13.30
CA GLU A 49 1.39 10.69 13.48
C GLU A 49 1.22 9.44 14.37
N LEU A 50 2.18 8.51 14.36
CA LEU A 50 2.18 7.34 15.24
C LEU A 50 2.25 7.70 16.73
N GLN A 51 2.90 8.82 17.08
CA GLN A 51 3.01 9.26 18.48
C GLN A 51 1.67 9.70 19.08
N GLN A 52 0.67 10.04 18.26
CA GLN A 52 -0.64 10.49 18.74
C GLN A 52 -1.60 9.32 19.05
N GLU A 53 -1.39 8.14 18.46
CA GLU A 53 -2.26 6.98 18.68
C GLU A 53 -1.80 6.06 19.85
N ILE A 54 -0.53 6.13 20.26
CA ILE A 54 0.03 5.26 21.32
C ILE A 54 -0.13 5.90 22.72
N ASN A 55 -0.57 7.15 22.81
CA ASN A 55 -0.77 7.89 24.07
C ASN A 55 -2.24 7.95 24.54
N PHE A 56 -2.92 6.80 24.58
CA PHE A 56 -4.18 6.65 25.34
C PHE A 56 -3.93 6.25 26.78
#